data_AF-A0A958R5Z3-F1
#
_entry.id   AF-A0A958R5Z3-F1
#
_cell.length_a   1.000
_cell.length_b   1.000
_cell.length_c   1.000
_cell.angle_alpha   90.00
_cell.angle_beta   90.00
_cell.angle_gamma   90.00
#
_symmetry.space_group_name_H-M   'P 1'
#
loop_
_entity.id
_entity.type
_entity.pdbx_description
1 polymer ?
#
loop_
_entity_poly.entity_id
_entity_poly.type
_entity_poly.pdbx_seq_one_letter_code
_entity_poly.pdbx_strand_id
1 'polypeptide(L)'
;MKKIILLLTFSLLIVTEANSQGQNFLTPNRFRFYSPTAQEAQLRFQFSVELNKNSQPTESEFKTAIEKQLTFLFSGFSNQYRQGVPKSEHEFQITKAYKVDANTWKADYIYAGKILISQGPVTYSFYLPVNPFQVWPKSKVSNSSNHYPCTDPHYAVEQYFWYFFNPKSYGCPLKEGTDYIQVNGQLQYYQNSKATYPEYERLFVNGELTFHILFGMDNSSLDWNPKSSSDLSAQSYRQLKQALVRWGYQSRVWTNDEVSSFFGILGYFSSQPFVEELTKQTPRGLVRYRIFFGASTIYKGNAFKK
;
A
#
# COMPACT_ATOMS: atom_id res chain seq x y z
N MET A 1 18.93 67.32 -1.13
CA MET A 1 19.52 66.87 0.15
C MET A 1 20.00 65.45 0.01
N LYS A 2 21.30 65.21 0.24
CA LYS A 2 21.96 63.91 0.32
C LYS A 2 21.73 63.27 1.70
N LYS A 3 21.60 61.94 1.76
CA LYS A 3 22.08 60.96 2.79
C LYS A 3 21.35 59.63 2.50
N ILE A 4 21.93 58.49 2.09
CA ILE A 4 23.10 57.68 2.52
C ILE A 4 22.94 57.06 3.93
N ILE A 5 22.78 55.72 3.90
CA ILE A 5 23.20 54.64 4.82
C ILE A 5 22.39 54.41 6.11
N LEU A 6 21.87 53.18 6.32
CA LEU A 6 22.53 52.13 7.13
C LEU A 6 21.81 50.77 7.08
N LEU A 7 22.53 49.75 6.62
CA LEU A 7 22.29 48.33 6.90
C LEU A 7 22.60 48.08 8.38
N LEU A 8 21.74 47.35 9.09
CA LEU A 8 22.08 46.71 10.36
C LEU A 8 21.60 45.27 10.34
N THR A 9 22.57 44.39 10.11
CA THR A 9 22.55 42.96 10.41
C THR A 9 22.38 42.75 11.92
N PHE A 10 21.40 41.94 12.31
CA PHE A 10 21.41 41.29 13.63
C PHE A 10 21.40 39.78 13.43
N SER A 11 22.60 39.22 13.52
CA SER A 11 22.81 37.81 13.82
C SER A 11 22.58 37.62 15.31
N LEU A 12 21.53 36.88 15.69
CA LEU A 12 21.44 36.33 17.03
C LEU A 12 21.42 34.80 16.91
N LEU A 13 22.62 34.22 17.02
CA LEU A 13 22.78 32.85 17.47
C LEU A 13 22.33 32.79 18.93
N ILE A 14 21.28 32.02 19.21
CA ILE A 14 21.12 31.39 20.51
C ILE A 14 21.22 29.89 20.26
N VAL A 15 22.41 29.37 20.55
CA VAL A 15 22.61 27.95 20.82
C VAL A 15 22.21 27.75 22.28
N THR A 16 21.16 26.97 22.50
CA THR A 16 21.01 26.20 23.74
C THR A 16 20.83 24.74 23.35
N GLU A 17 21.80 23.94 23.77
CA GLU A 17 21.87 22.51 23.56
C GLU A 17 20.86 21.77 24.45
N ALA A 18 20.27 20.73 23.84
CA ALA A 18 19.97 19.42 24.41
C ALA A 18 19.30 19.32 25.79
N ASN A 19 18.06 18.85 25.80
CA ASN A 19 17.84 17.46 26.24
C ASN A 19 16.54 16.86 25.69
N SER A 20 16.75 15.82 24.89
CA SER A 20 15.94 14.62 24.69
C SER A 20 14.53 14.58 25.31
N GLN A 21 13.51 14.71 24.45
CA GLN A 21 12.45 13.69 24.39
C GLN A 21 12.15 13.40 22.92
N GLY A 22 12.61 12.22 22.49
CA GLY A 22 12.25 11.66 21.21
C GLY A 22 10.76 11.40 21.18
N GLN A 23 10.05 12.10 20.30
CA GLN A 23 8.83 11.60 19.71
C GLN A 23 8.97 11.69 18.20
N ASN A 24 8.92 10.50 17.61
CA ASN A 24 8.84 10.19 16.19
C ASN A 24 8.19 11.30 15.35
N PHE A 25 9.02 12.18 14.77
CA PHE A 25 8.66 12.83 13.53
C PHE A 25 8.63 11.72 12.47
N LEU A 26 7.42 11.24 12.17
CA LEU A 26 7.13 10.52 10.94
C LEU A 26 7.83 11.28 9.81
N THR A 27 8.85 10.68 9.23
CA THR A 27 9.57 11.29 8.12
C THR A 27 8.57 11.54 6.99
N PRO A 28 8.54 12.74 6.36
CA PRO A 28 7.59 13.09 5.31
C PRO A 28 7.68 12.26 4.00
N ASN A 29 8.50 11.20 3.97
CA ASN A 29 8.98 10.58 2.73
C ASN A 29 8.57 9.11 2.52
N ARG A 30 7.47 8.66 3.14
CA ARG A 30 6.75 7.49 2.60
C ARG A 30 5.31 7.86 2.29
N PHE A 31 5.12 8.68 1.26
CA PHE A 31 3.84 8.66 0.55
C PHE A 31 3.63 7.23 0.05
N ARG A 32 2.66 6.52 0.65
CA ARG A 32 2.06 5.34 0.03
C ARG A 32 1.55 5.80 -1.34
N PHE A 33 2.00 5.15 -2.41
CA PHE A 33 1.83 5.53 -3.82
C PHE A 33 0.74 6.59 -4.09
N TYR A 34 1.16 7.85 -4.23
CA TYR A 34 0.34 8.94 -4.75
C TYR A 34 1.11 9.55 -5.92
N SER A 35 0.56 9.44 -7.12
CA SER A 35 1.16 10.04 -8.30
C SER A 35 0.07 10.71 -9.13
N PRO A 36 0.10 12.06 -9.28
CA PRO A 36 -0.83 12.76 -10.15
C PRO A 36 -0.60 12.41 -11.64
N THR A 37 0.52 11.74 -11.94
CA THR A 37 0.89 11.25 -13.28
C THR A 37 0.82 9.72 -13.37
N ALA A 38 0.12 9.06 -12.43
CA ALA A 38 -0.12 7.63 -12.52
C ALA A 38 -0.92 7.30 -13.79
N GLN A 39 -0.47 6.27 -14.51
CA GLN A 39 -1.11 5.79 -15.71
C GLN A 39 -1.03 4.26 -15.75
N GLU A 40 -2.03 3.63 -16.34
CA GLU A 40 -1.96 2.19 -16.58
C GLU A 40 -0.92 1.90 -17.67
N ALA A 41 -0.16 0.82 -17.49
CA ALA A 41 0.72 0.26 -18.51
C ALA A 41 0.66 -1.26 -18.49
N GLN A 42 0.92 -1.90 -19.62
CA GLN A 42 1.29 -3.31 -19.66
C GLN A 42 2.79 -3.42 -19.39
N LEU A 43 3.17 -4.16 -18.35
CA LEU A 43 4.54 -4.54 -18.06
C LEU A 43 4.81 -5.90 -18.71
N ARG A 44 5.92 -6.01 -19.45
CA ARG A 44 6.43 -7.26 -19.99
C ARG A 44 7.87 -7.47 -19.60
N PHE A 45 8.24 -8.67 -19.18
CA PHE A 45 9.63 -9.01 -18.93
C PHE A 45 9.88 -10.51 -19.09
N GLN A 46 11.15 -10.89 -19.18
CA GLN A 46 11.61 -12.27 -19.12
C GLN A 46 12.37 -12.49 -17.83
N PHE A 47 12.15 -13.64 -17.20
CA PHE A 47 12.87 -14.01 -16.01
C PHE A 47 12.91 -15.53 -15.81
N SER A 48 13.60 -15.98 -14.77
CA SER A 48 13.67 -17.39 -14.40
C SER A 48 13.34 -17.57 -12.93
N VAL A 49 12.59 -18.61 -12.60
CA VAL A 49 12.40 -19.05 -11.21
C VAL A 49 13.26 -20.27 -10.93
N GLU A 50 13.80 -20.35 -9.72
CA GLU A 50 14.59 -21.48 -9.24
C GLU A 50 13.83 -22.28 -8.18
N LEU A 51 13.95 -23.61 -8.27
CA LEU A 51 13.42 -24.57 -7.30
C LEU A 51 14.51 -25.56 -6.89
N ASN A 52 14.61 -25.81 -5.58
CA ASN A 52 15.54 -26.78 -5.03
C ASN A 52 14.83 -28.13 -4.88
N LYS A 53 15.14 -29.09 -5.75
CA LYS A 53 14.59 -30.44 -5.76
C LYS A 53 15.55 -31.44 -6.40
N ASN A 54 15.57 -32.66 -5.85
CA ASN A 54 16.37 -33.77 -6.37
C ASN A 54 15.78 -34.38 -7.67
N SER A 55 14.47 -34.25 -7.87
CA SER A 55 13.74 -34.69 -9.07
C SER A 55 13.21 -33.49 -9.87
N GLN A 56 12.86 -33.72 -11.13
CA GLN A 56 12.29 -32.69 -12.00
C GLN A 56 10.97 -32.15 -11.41
N PRO A 57 10.85 -30.83 -11.17
CA PRO A 57 9.59 -30.22 -10.78
C PRO A 57 8.55 -30.35 -11.89
N THR A 58 7.29 -30.51 -11.50
CA THR A 58 6.18 -30.48 -12.45
C THR A 58 5.95 -29.05 -12.95
N GLU A 59 5.26 -28.90 -14.09
CA GLU A 59 4.87 -27.57 -14.58
C GLU A 59 4.04 -26.80 -13.56
N SER A 60 3.15 -27.49 -12.83
CA SER A 60 2.35 -26.88 -11.76
C SER A 60 3.22 -26.32 -10.63
N GLU A 61 4.30 -27.00 -10.26
CA GLU A 61 5.21 -26.54 -9.22
C GLU A 61 5.98 -25.31 -9.67
N PHE A 62 6.42 -25.26 -10.93
CA PHE A 62 6.99 -24.05 -11.50
C PHE A 62 5.96 -22.91 -11.54
N LYS A 63 4.71 -23.15 -11.93
CA LYS A 63 3.64 -22.14 -11.91
C LYS A 63 3.44 -21.57 -10.50
N THR A 64 3.36 -22.42 -9.47
CA THR A 64 3.26 -21.97 -8.08
C THR A 64 4.47 -21.14 -7.65
N ALA A 65 5.68 -21.54 -8.06
CA ALA A 65 6.89 -20.79 -7.78
C ALA A 65 6.90 -19.41 -8.47
N ILE A 66 6.53 -19.36 -9.75
CA ILE A 66 6.42 -18.11 -10.52
C ILE A 66 5.40 -17.19 -9.86
N GLU A 67 4.19 -17.67 -9.56
CA GLU A 67 3.18 -16.85 -8.88
C GLU A 67 3.69 -16.28 -7.55
N LYS A 68 4.36 -17.10 -6.72
CA LYS A 68 4.98 -16.62 -5.49
C LYS A 68 6.06 -15.57 -5.78
N GLN A 69 6.90 -15.76 -6.79
CA GLN A 69 7.92 -14.81 -7.21
C GLN A 69 7.29 -13.48 -7.67
N LEU A 70 6.20 -13.53 -8.42
CA LEU A 70 5.48 -12.35 -8.92
C LEU A 70 4.84 -11.53 -7.79
N THR A 71 4.53 -12.12 -6.63
CA THR A 71 4.11 -11.32 -5.45
C THR A 71 5.17 -10.28 -5.04
N PHE A 72 6.45 -10.55 -5.27
CA PHE A 72 7.52 -9.61 -4.97
C PHE A 72 7.55 -8.38 -5.89
N LEU A 73 6.73 -8.32 -6.95
CA LEU A 73 6.56 -7.09 -7.73
C LEU A 73 6.05 -5.93 -6.88
N PHE A 74 5.25 -6.20 -5.83
CA PHE A 74 4.77 -5.16 -4.92
C PHE A 74 5.92 -4.44 -4.20
N SER A 75 6.91 -5.19 -3.70
CA SER A 75 8.10 -4.58 -3.09
C SER A 75 9.07 -4.05 -4.15
N GLY A 76 9.17 -4.75 -5.29
CA GLY A 76 10.00 -4.37 -6.42
C GLY A 76 9.66 -2.97 -6.92
N PHE A 77 8.40 -2.56 -6.86
CA PHE A 77 7.96 -1.24 -7.28
C PHE A 77 8.01 -0.19 -6.17
N SER A 78 7.77 -0.57 -4.91
CA SER A 78 7.75 0.37 -3.79
C SER A 78 9.15 0.88 -3.42
N ASN A 79 10.19 0.10 -3.70
CA ASN A 79 11.59 0.45 -3.42
C ASN A 79 12.29 1.24 -4.55
N GLN A 80 11.55 1.64 -5.60
CA GLN A 80 12.10 2.40 -6.72
C GLN A 80 11.74 3.88 -6.62
N TYR A 81 12.56 4.74 -7.24
CA TYR A 81 12.24 6.17 -7.38
C TYR A 81 10.89 6.38 -8.09
N ARG A 82 10.66 5.61 -9.16
CA ARG A 82 9.35 5.54 -9.83
C ARG A 82 8.55 4.42 -9.20
N GLN A 83 7.66 4.78 -8.29
CA GLN A 83 6.75 3.84 -7.67
C GLN A 83 5.69 3.35 -8.68
N GLY A 84 5.19 2.15 -8.46
CA GLY A 84 4.09 1.55 -9.19
C GLY A 84 3.42 0.47 -8.35
N VAL A 85 2.32 -0.08 -8.85
CA VAL A 85 1.58 -1.18 -8.20
C VAL A 85 1.14 -2.17 -9.28
N PRO A 86 1.44 -3.47 -9.14
CA PRO A 86 0.89 -4.48 -10.05
C PRO A 86 -0.61 -4.65 -9.81
N LYS A 87 -1.37 -4.91 -10.88
CA LYS A 87 -2.78 -5.30 -10.77
C LYS A 87 -2.93 -6.81 -10.80
N SER A 88 -4.13 -7.29 -10.49
CA SER A 88 -4.45 -8.72 -10.50
C SER A 88 -4.48 -9.33 -11.91
N GLU A 89 -4.61 -8.52 -12.96
CA GLU A 89 -4.62 -9.02 -14.33
C GLU A 89 -3.19 -9.25 -14.84
N HIS A 90 -2.73 -10.50 -14.80
CA HIS A 90 -1.47 -10.92 -15.40
C HIS A 90 -1.55 -12.31 -16.00
N GLU A 91 -0.60 -12.60 -16.87
CA GLU A 91 -0.35 -13.90 -17.48
C GLU A 91 1.16 -14.14 -17.55
N PHE A 92 1.55 -15.41 -17.57
CA PHE A 92 2.92 -15.80 -17.87
C PHE A 92 2.93 -17.13 -18.63
N GLN A 93 3.99 -17.32 -19.41
CA GLN A 93 4.24 -18.55 -20.14
C GLN A 93 5.62 -19.08 -19.79
N ILE A 94 5.69 -20.32 -19.30
CA ILE A 94 6.96 -21.04 -19.13
C ILE A 94 7.47 -21.38 -20.54
N THR A 95 8.66 -20.89 -20.87
CA THR A 95 9.29 -21.11 -22.18
C THR A 95 10.27 -22.27 -22.16
N LYS A 96 10.89 -22.54 -21.01
CA LYS A 96 11.89 -23.60 -20.85
C LYS A 96 11.98 -24.03 -19.39
N ALA A 97 12.09 -25.33 -19.14
CA ALA A 97 12.43 -25.87 -17.83
C ALA A 97 13.66 -26.79 -17.96
N TYR A 98 14.63 -26.64 -17.07
CA TYR A 98 15.90 -27.36 -17.15
C TYR A 98 16.60 -27.50 -15.79
N LYS A 99 17.44 -28.53 -15.69
CA LYS A 99 18.27 -28.79 -14.51
C LYS A 99 19.54 -27.92 -14.58
N VAL A 100 19.91 -27.28 -13.47
CA VAL A 100 21.11 -26.44 -13.36
C VAL A 100 22.24 -27.21 -12.68
N ASP A 101 21.92 -27.89 -11.58
CA ASP A 101 22.85 -28.75 -10.84
C ASP A 101 22.08 -29.93 -10.22
N ALA A 102 22.74 -30.74 -9.38
CA ALA A 102 22.17 -31.95 -8.78
C ALA A 102 20.78 -31.73 -8.13
N ASN A 103 20.59 -30.58 -7.47
CA ASN A 103 19.42 -30.29 -6.65
C ASN A 103 18.70 -28.99 -7.07
N THR A 104 19.12 -28.35 -8.17
CA THR A 104 18.55 -27.07 -8.61
C THR A 104 17.94 -27.19 -10.00
N TRP A 105 16.71 -26.73 -10.13
CA TRP A 105 15.98 -26.61 -11.39
C TRP A 105 15.57 -25.17 -11.65
N LYS A 106 15.58 -24.77 -12.92
CA LYS A 106 15.11 -23.46 -13.37
C LYS A 106 13.99 -23.60 -14.40
N ALA A 107 13.07 -22.64 -14.36
CA ALA A 107 12.11 -22.41 -15.43
C ALA A 107 12.17 -20.96 -15.88
N ASP A 108 12.48 -20.76 -17.16
CA ASP A 108 12.40 -19.47 -17.84
C ASP A 108 10.95 -19.19 -18.20
N TYR A 109 10.52 -17.93 -18.05
CA TYR A 109 9.18 -17.51 -18.40
C TYR A 109 9.15 -16.09 -18.96
N ILE A 110 8.12 -15.84 -19.77
CA ILE A 110 7.73 -14.50 -20.21
C ILE A 110 6.51 -14.09 -19.39
N TYR A 111 6.57 -12.92 -18.77
CA TYR A 111 5.46 -12.32 -18.04
C TYR A 111 4.85 -11.17 -18.83
N ALA A 112 3.52 -11.03 -18.74
CA ALA A 112 2.80 -9.84 -19.14
C ALA A 112 1.71 -9.52 -18.10
N GLY A 113 1.67 -8.30 -17.59
CA GLY A 113 0.65 -7.91 -16.61
C GLY A 113 0.37 -6.42 -16.61
N LYS A 114 -0.83 -6.05 -16.15
CA LYS A 114 -1.21 -4.65 -16.03
C LYS A 114 -0.66 -4.06 -14.74
N ILE A 115 -0.10 -2.87 -14.81
CA ILE A 115 0.39 -2.12 -13.65
C ILE A 115 -0.15 -0.69 -13.67
N LEU A 116 -0.22 -0.07 -12.49
CA LEU A 116 -0.39 1.37 -12.35
C LEU A 116 0.97 1.97 -11.98
N ILE A 117 1.48 2.91 -12.78
CA ILE A 117 2.83 3.45 -12.59
C ILE A 117 2.87 4.93 -12.97
N SER A 118 3.71 5.72 -12.31
CA SER A 118 3.98 7.10 -12.76
C SER A 118 4.53 7.11 -14.19
N GLN A 119 4.11 8.05 -15.03
CA GLN A 119 4.66 8.24 -16.38
C GLN A 119 6.20 8.35 -16.40
N GLY A 120 6.83 7.98 -17.52
CA GLY A 120 8.28 8.05 -17.70
C GLY A 120 8.80 7.06 -18.76
N PRO A 121 10.10 6.69 -18.71
CA PRO A 121 10.70 5.76 -19.65
C PRO A 121 9.94 4.44 -19.81
N VAL A 122 9.97 3.89 -21.02
CA VAL A 122 9.36 2.60 -21.37
C VAL A 122 10.11 1.41 -20.79
N THR A 123 11.34 1.59 -20.32
CA THR A 123 12.05 0.57 -19.54
C THR A 123 11.88 0.85 -18.06
N TYR A 124 11.63 -0.20 -17.28
CA TYR A 124 11.46 -0.12 -15.85
C TYR A 124 12.22 -1.25 -15.13
N SER A 125 13.09 -0.87 -14.20
CA SER A 125 13.94 -1.79 -13.48
C SER A 125 13.43 -2.03 -12.07
N PHE A 126 13.46 -3.29 -11.63
CA PHE A 126 13.07 -3.72 -10.29
C PHE A 126 13.83 -4.98 -9.92
N TYR A 127 13.74 -5.43 -8.67
CA TYR A 127 14.43 -6.63 -8.21
C TYR A 127 13.43 -7.75 -7.94
N LEU A 128 13.74 -8.96 -8.39
CA LEU A 128 13.00 -10.17 -8.05
C LEU A 128 13.94 -11.22 -7.42
N PRO A 129 13.45 -12.00 -6.43
CA PRO A 129 14.22 -13.11 -5.89
C PRO A 129 14.34 -14.22 -6.93
N VAL A 130 15.48 -14.90 -7.00
CA VAL A 130 15.70 -16.04 -7.89
C VAL A 130 14.90 -17.26 -7.43
N ASN A 131 14.92 -17.53 -6.12
CA ASN A 131 14.13 -18.58 -5.48
C ASN A 131 13.19 -17.96 -4.42
N PRO A 132 11.89 -17.84 -4.70
CA PRO A 132 10.94 -17.15 -3.80
C PRO A 132 10.65 -17.92 -2.50
N PHE A 133 11.01 -19.21 -2.43
CA PHE A 133 10.84 -20.02 -1.21
C PHE A 133 12.07 -19.98 -0.29
N GLN A 134 13.24 -19.65 -0.82
CA GLN A 134 14.50 -19.65 -0.07
C GLN A 134 14.99 -18.24 0.28
N VAL A 135 14.43 -17.19 -0.32
CA VAL A 135 14.90 -15.82 -0.10
C VAL A 135 14.71 -15.33 1.34
N TRP A 136 13.61 -15.72 2.01
CA TRP A 136 13.37 -15.35 3.42
C TRP A 136 14.45 -15.92 4.37
N PRO A 137 14.66 -17.25 4.46
CA PRO A 137 15.65 -17.80 5.38
C PRO A 137 17.08 -17.30 5.07
N LYS A 138 17.39 -17.07 3.79
CA LYS A 138 18.69 -16.50 3.36
C LYS A 138 18.87 -15.02 3.74
N SER A 139 17.79 -14.30 4.00
CA SER A 139 17.85 -12.88 4.38
C SER A 139 18.23 -12.64 5.84
N LYS A 140 18.34 -13.72 6.64
CA LYS A 140 18.74 -13.68 8.05
C LYS A 140 20.23 -13.46 8.21
N VAL A 141 20.63 -12.58 9.13
CA VAL A 141 22.05 -12.35 9.45
C VAL A 141 22.61 -13.50 10.29
N SER A 142 23.75 -14.05 9.88
CA SER A 142 24.50 -15.06 10.63
C SER A 142 24.80 -14.55 12.04
N ASN A 143 24.48 -15.35 13.06
CA ASN A 143 24.63 -15.04 14.50
C ASN A 143 23.55 -14.12 15.12
N SER A 144 22.44 -13.87 14.42
CA SER A 144 21.25 -13.27 15.05
C SER A 144 20.09 -14.25 15.05
N SER A 145 19.34 -14.33 16.15
CA SER A 145 18.17 -15.22 16.22
C SER A 145 16.99 -14.69 15.39
N ASN A 146 16.81 -13.37 15.28
CA ASN A 146 15.62 -12.74 14.70
C ASN A 146 15.91 -11.41 13.97
N HIS A 147 16.99 -11.33 13.19
CA HIS A 147 17.30 -10.12 12.41
C HIS A 147 17.27 -10.37 10.90
N TYR A 148 16.34 -9.69 10.23
CA TYR A 148 16.07 -9.77 8.79
C TYR A 148 16.17 -8.37 8.16
N PRO A 149 17.37 -7.89 7.84
CA PRO A 149 17.59 -6.52 7.33
C PRO A 149 17.07 -6.28 5.91
N CYS A 150 16.72 -7.33 5.15
CA CYS A 150 16.18 -7.20 3.80
C CYS A 150 14.68 -6.88 3.75
N THR A 151 14.08 -6.44 4.87
CA THR A 151 12.66 -6.09 4.99
C THR A 151 12.47 -4.93 5.96
N ASP A 152 11.24 -4.42 6.08
CA ASP A 152 10.91 -3.42 7.09
C ASP A 152 10.99 -4.01 8.52
N PRO A 153 11.72 -3.38 9.46
CA PRO A 153 11.87 -3.89 10.82
C PRO A 153 10.55 -4.09 11.58
N HIS A 154 9.52 -3.28 11.30
CA HIS A 154 8.20 -3.41 11.95
C HIS A 154 7.42 -4.62 11.42
N TYR A 155 7.80 -5.15 10.26
CA TYR A 155 7.14 -6.25 9.56
C TYR A 155 8.10 -7.41 9.28
N ALA A 156 9.09 -7.62 10.15
CA ALA A 156 10.11 -8.67 10.03
C ALA A 156 9.57 -10.09 10.33
N VAL A 157 8.52 -10.49 9.61
CA VAL A 157 7.91 -11.83 9.63
C VAL A 157 7.68 -12.32 8.19
N GLU A 158 7.81 -13.63 7.98
CA GLU A 158 7.82 -14.24 6.64
C GLU A 158 6.59 -13.88 5.80
N GLN A 159 5.40 -13.87 6.41
CA GLN A 159 4.14 -13.62 5.73
C GLN A 159 4.04 -12.24 5.06
N TYR A 160 4.82 -11.26 5.53
CA TYR A 160 4.87 -9.90 4.96
C TYR A 160 6.13 -9.64 4.15
N PHE A 161 7.07 -10.59 4.12
CA PHE A 161 8.37 -10.40 3.51
C PHE A 161 8.27 -10.03 2.03
N TRP A 162 7.39 -10.68 1.27
CA TRP A 162 7.17 -10.39 -0.15
C TRP A 162 6.76 -8.94 -0.43
N TYR A 163 6.06 -8.29 0.50
CA TYR A 163 5.56 -6.93 0.34
C TYR A 163 6.62 -5.87 0.70
N PHE A 164 7.50 -6.19 1.65
CA PHE A 164 8.54 -5.28 2.14
C PHE A 164 9.96 -5.68 1.71
N PHE A 165 10.10 -6.70 0.86
CA PHE A 165 11.38 -7.20 0.40
C PHE A 165 12.20 -6.10 -0.30
N ASN A 166 13.33 -5.75 0.31
CA ASN A 166 14.29 -4.80 -0.22
C ASN A 166 15.70 -5.38 -0.09
N PRO A 167 16.24 -5.98 -1.18
CA PRO A 167 17.56 -6.58 -1.15
C PRO A 167 18.71 -5.56 -1.14
N LYS A 168 18.41 -4.26 -1.30
CA LYS A 168 19.38 -3.16 -1.24
C LYS A 168 19.39 -2.44 0.12
N SER A 169 18.57 -2.88 1.08
CA SER A 169 18.61 -2.37 2.45
C SER A 169 19.98 -2.59 3.10
N TYR A 170 20.40 -1.63 3.92
CA TYR A 170 21.66 -1.72 4.65
C TYR A 170 21.72 -2.98 5.52
N GLY A 171 22.82 -3.72 5.43
CA GLY A 171 23.03 -4.97 6.17
C GLY A 171 22.34 -6.21 5.59
N CYS A 172 21.60 -6.08 4.47
CA CYS A 172 20.99 -7.24 3.80
C CYS A 172 22.06 -8.23 3.31
N PRO A 173 22.05 -9.51 3.76
CA PRO A 173 23.07 -10.49 3.38
C PRO A 173 22.86 -11.10 1.99
N LEU A 174 21.72 -10.84 1.34
CA LEU A 174 21.40 -11.40 0.02
C LEU A 174 22.32 -10.82 -1.07
N LYS A 175 22.69 -11.66 -2.04
CA LYS A 175 23.62 -11.29 -3.10
C LYS A 175 22.91 -11.16 -4.45
N GLU A 176 23.21 -10.07 -5.16
CA GLU A 176 22.75 -9.88 -6.53
C GLU A 176 23.40 -10.92 -7.46
N GLY A 177 22.63 -11.44 -8.42
CA GLY A 177 23.06 -12.50 -9.33
C GLY A 177 23.00 -13.91 -8.73
N THR A 178 22.77 -14.03 -7.42
CA THR A 178 22.60 -15.33 -6.73
C THR A 178 21.21 -15.45 -6.09
N ASP A 179 20.85 -14.52 -5.21
CA ASP A 179 19.60 -14.59 -4.45
C ASP A 179 18.50 -13.71 -5.05
N TYR A 180 18.89 -12.64 -5.74
CA TYR A 180 17.99 -11.74 -6.47
C TYR A 180 18.68 -11.19 -7.71
N ILE A 181 17.90 -10.72 -8.68
CA ILE A 181 18.39 -10.14 -9.93
C ILE A 181 17.62 -8.85 -10.22
N GLN A 182 18.31 -7.84 -10.77
CA GLN A 182 17.67 -6.70 -11.39
C GLN A 182 17.02 -7.11 -12.71
N VAL A 183 15.69 -7.05 -12.77
CA VAL A 183 14.88 -7.32 -13.95
C VAL A 183 14.59 -6.01 -14.65
N ASN A 184 14.73 -6.00 -15.98
CA ASN A 184 14.36 -4.86 -16.82
C ASN A 184 13.10 -5.21 -17.59
N GLY A 185 11.98 -4.63 -17.18
CA GLY A 185 10.71 -4.75 -17.89
C GLY A 185 10.50 -3.65 -18.91
N GLN A 186 9.68 -3.96 -19.91
CA GLN A 186 9.19 -3.05 -20.93
C GLN A 186 7.75 -2.65 -20.63
N LEU A 187 7.46 -1.37 -20.75
CA LEU A 187 6.17 -0.75 -20.48
C LEU A 187 5.52 -0.31 -21.77
N GLN A 188 4.27 -0.72 -21.95
CA GLN A 188 3.37 -0.18 -22.96
C GLN A 188 2.24 0.57 -22.27
N TYR A 189 2.30 1.90 -22.31
CA TYR A 189 1.29 2.75 -21.69
C TYR A 189 -0.05 2.67 -22.42
N TYR A 190 -1.13 2.52 -21.65
CA TYR A 190 -2.49 2.63 -22.20
C TYR A 190 -2.87 4.10 -22.34
N GLN A 191 -3.39 4.50 -23.49
CA GLN A 191 -3.84 5.88 -23.69
C GLN A 191 -4.96 6.23 -22.72
N ASN A 192 -4.77 7.28 -21.92
CA ASN A 192 -5.85 7.83 -21.11
C ASN A 192 -6.86 8.48 -22.04
N SER A 193 -8.11 8.02 -21.99
CA SER A 193 -9.19 8.60 -22.79
C SER A 193 -10.40 8.91 -21.91
N LYS A 194 -11.22 9.87 -22.33
CA LYS A 194 -12.51 10.13 -21.68
C LYS A 194 -13.48 8.94 -21.85
N ALA A 195 -13.26 8.09 -22.86
CA ALA A 195 -14.06 6.88 -23.05
C ALA A 195 -13.86 5.86 -21.92
N THR A 196 -12.73 5.93 -21.20
CA THR A 196 -12.44 5.07 -20.05
C THR A 196 -12.67 5.77 -18.70
N TYR A 197 -13.26 6.98 -18.69
CA TYR A 197 -13.61 7.62 -17.42
C TYR A 197 -14.72 6.83 -16.74
N PRO A 198 -14.69 6.70 -15.40
CA PRO A 198 -15.81 6.13 -14.67
C PRO A 198 -17.09 6.86 -15.06
N GLU A 199 -18.15 6.11 -15.32
CA GLU A 199 -19.47 6.67 -15.62
C GLU A 199 -20.04 7.27 -14.33
N TYR A 200 -19.57 8.47 -13.95
CA TYR A 200 -19.91 9.12 -12.67
C TYR A 200 -21.43 9.29 -12.49
N GLU A 201 -22.17 9.41 -13.59
CA GLU A 201 -23.64 9.46 -13.57
C GLU A 201 -24.26 8.14 -13.05
N ARG A 202 -23.61 6.99 -13.27
CA ARG A 202 -24.05 5.69 -12.74
C ARG A 202 -23.76 5.52 -11.25
N LEU A 203 -22.99 6.42 -10.64
CA LEU A 203 -22.73 6.35 -9.20
C LEU A 203 -23.96 6.76 -8.37
N PHE A 204 -24.89 7.52 -8.96
CA PHE A 204 -26.20 7.76 -8.35
C PHE A 204 -27.11 6.56 -8.60
N VAL A 205 -27.45 5.84 -7.54
CA VAL A 205 -28.38 4.71 -7.57
C VAL A 205 -29.65 5.15 -6.86
N ASN A 206 -30.80 5.08 -7.55
CA ASN A 206 -32.10 5.54 -7.02
C ASN A 206 -32.08 6.99 -6.51
N GLY A 207 -31.32 7.87 -7.18
CA GLY A 207 -31.19 9.27 -6.79
C GLY A 207 -30.30 9.51 -5.58
N GLU A 208 -29.52 8.52 -5.14
CA GLU A 208 -28.56 8.64 -4.04
C GLU A 208 -27.13 8.27 -4.46
N LEU A 209 -26.16 9.08 -4.05
CA LEU A 209 -24.73 8.78 -4.08
C LEU A 209 -24.22 8.58 -2.64
N THR A 210 -23.83 7.36 -2.29
CA THR A 210 -23.34 7.03 -0.96
C THR A 210 -21.83 6.79 -0.95
N PHE A 211 -21.11 7.53 -0.11
CA PHE A 211 -19.71 7.30 0.21
C PHE A 211 -19.59 6.61 1.56
N HIS A 212 -18.90 5.48 1.62
CA HIS A 212 -18.53 4.83 2.87
C HIS A 212 -17.08 5.15 3.20
N ILE A 213 -16.84 5.82 4.33
CA ILE A 213 -15.50 6.23 4.76
C ILE A 213 -15.17 5.57 6.07
N LEU A 214 -14.06 4.83 6.10
CA LEU A 214 -13.67 3.99 7.23
C LEU A 214 -12.41 4.56 7.88
N PHE A 215 -12.54 5.02 9.11
CA PHE A 215 -11.42 5.42 9.97
C PHE A 215 -11.15 4.29 10.97
N GLY A 216 -10.14 3.45 10.68
CA GLY A 216 -9.64 2.49 11.66
C GLY A 216 -8.93 3.20 12.81
N MET A 217 -9.07 2.69 14.02
CA MET A 217 -8.32 3.20 15.18
C MET A 217 -6.87 2.72 15.11
N ASP A 218 -5.94 3.60 15.44
CA ASP A 218 -4.52 3.26 15.60
C ASP A 218 -4.31 2.50 16.92
N ASN A 219 -4.98 2.96 17.98
CA ASN A 219 -5.00 2.30 19.27
C ASN A 219 -6.43 1.98 19.73
N SER A 220 -6.81 0.70 19.64
CA SER A 220 -8.15 0.22 20.00
C SER A 220 -8.50 0.31 21.49
N SER A 221 -7.54 0.64 22.38
CA SER A 221 -7.81 0.85 23.82
C SER A 221 -8.27 2.26 24.16
N LEU A 222 -8.21 3.20 23.21
CA LEU A 222 -8.71 4.56 23.37
C LEU A 222 -10.23 4.63 23.20
N ASP A 223 -10.80 5.82 23.44
CA ASP A 223 -12.23 6.06 23.27
C ASP A 223 -12.67 5.81 21.81
N TRP A 224 -13.78 5.09 21.63
CA TRP A 224 -14.39 4.76 20.34
C TRP A 224 -15.32 5.86 19.83
N ASN A 225 -15.50 6.94 20.58
CA ASN A 225 -16.16 8.15 20.11
C ASN A 225 -15.11 9.14 19.55
N PRO A 226 -15.13 9.43 18.23
CA PRO A 226 -14.12 10.28 17.60
C PRO A 226 -14.21 11.75 18.03
N LYS A 227 -15.22 12.16 18.82
CA LYS A 227 -15.29 13.52 19.38
C LYS A 227 -14.37 13.70 20.58
N SER A 228 -14.23 12.66 21.41
CA SER A 228 -13.44 12.65 22.65
C SER A 228 -12.14 11.87 22.53
N SER A 229 -12.02 10.97 21.56
CA SER A 229 -10.82 10.16 21.34
C SER A 229 -9.59 10.98 20.98
N SER A 230 -8.47 10.66 21.64
CA SER A 230 -7.13 11.16 21.35
C SER A 230 -6.43 10.40 20.22
N ASP A 231 -7.06 9.36 19.66
CA ASP A 231 -6.53 8.56 18.55
C ASP A 231 -6.22 9.45 17.31
N LEU A 232 -5.14 9.12 16.59
CA LEU A 232 -4.72 9.88 15.41
C LEU A 232 -5.79 9.88 14.31
N SER A 233 -6.49 8.76 14.11
CA SER A 233 -7.58 8.67 13.13
C SER A 233 -8.80 9.48 13.56
N ALA A 234 -9.00 9.72 14.85
CA ALA A 234 -10.07 10.58 15.34
C ALA A 234 -9.84 12.05 14.93
N GLN A 235 -8.58 12.49 14.84
CA GLN A 235 -8.24 13.81 14.32
C GLN A 235 -8.64 13.96 12.85
N SER A 236 -8.28 12.95 12.04
CA SER A 236 -8.62 12.91 10.61
C SER A 236 -10.14 12.88 10.38
N TYR A 237 -10.86 12.10 11.19
CA TYR A 237 -12.33 12.08 11.22
C TYR A 237 -12.90 13.48 11.45
N ARG A 238 -12.44 14.18 12.51
CA ARG A 238 -12.94 15.50 12.88
C ARG A 238 -12.68 16.54 11.78
N GLN A 239 -11.50 16.49 11.15
CA GLN A 239 -11.15 17.38 10.04
C GLN A 239 -12.07 17.18 8.82
N LEU A 240 -12.30 15.92 8.41
CA LEU A 240 -13.21 15.61 7.31
C LEU A 240 -14.63 16.08 7.62
N LYS A 241 -15.14 15.75 8.82
CA LYS A 241 -16.46 16.20 9.27
C LYS A 241 -16.59 17.72 9.20
N GLN A 242 -15.60 18.45 9.72
CA GLN A 242 -15.62 19.92 9.70
C GLN A 242 -15.61 20.47 8.27
N ALA A 243 -14.91 19.82 7.33
CA ALA A 243 -14.95 20.20 5.91
C ALA A 243 -16.35 19.98 5.31
N LEU A 244 -16.93 18.79 5.50
CA LEU A 244 -18.26 18.44 4.98
C LEU A 244 -19.36 19.38 5.54
N VAL A 245 -19.34 19.67 6.84
CA VAL A 245 -20.30 20.61 7.45
C VAL A 245 -20.14 22.02 6.86
N ARG A 246 -18.89 22.51 6.67
CA ARG A 246 -18.63 23.79 5.99
C ARG A 246 -19.13 23.81 4.54
N TRP A 247 -19.18 22.67 3.87
CA TRP A 247 -19.75 22.52 2.54
C TRP A 247 -21.27 22.34 2.52
N GLY A 248 -21.94 22.49 3.66
CA GLY A 248 -23.40 22.48 3.79
C GLY A 248 -24.01 21.09 3.94
N TYR A 249 -23.23 20.09 4.35
CA TYR A 249 -23.77 18.78 4.72
C TYR A 249 -24.36 18.80 6.14
N GLN A 250 -25.48 18.13 6.32
CA GLN A 250 -26.15 17.96 7.61
C GLN A 250 -25.75 16.63 8.25
N SER A 251 -25.43 16.66 9.54
CA SER A 251 -24.83 15.54 10.28
C SER A 251 -25.87 14.84 11.16
N ARG A 252 -25.90 13.50 11.13
CA ARG A 252 -26.69 12.65 12.05
C ARG A 252 -25.84 11.50 12.54
N VAL A 253 -25.66 11.40 13.86
CA VAL A 253 -25.01 10.25 14.50
C VAL A 253 -26.06 9.14 14.64
N TRP A 254 -25.68 7.90 14.31
CA TRP A 254 -26.55 6.75 14.50
C TRP A 254 -26.74 6.41 15.98
N THR A 255 -27.90 5.87 16.33
CA THR A 255 -28.14 5.31 17.65
C THR A 255 -27.45 3.95 17.80
N ASN A 256 -27.24 3.49 19.04
CA ASN A 256 -26.68 2.16 19.28
C ASN A 256 -27.54 1.04 18.68
N ASP A 257 -28.87 1.22 18.63
CA ASP A 257 -29.77 0.25 18.03
C ASP A 257 -29.60 0.18 16.51
N GLU A 258 -29.43 1.33 15.85
CA GLU A 258 -29.15 1.40 14.41
C GLU A 258 -27.81 0.73 14.08
N VAL A 259 -26.76 1.01 14.88
CA VAL A 259 -25.44 0.37 14.73
C VAL A 259 -25.54 -1.14 14.97
N SER A 260 -26.24 -1.57 16.01
CA SER A 260 -26.44 -2.98 16.35
C SER A 260 -27.23 -3.73 15.27
N SER A 261 -28.29 -3.12 14.75
CA SER A 261 -29.12 -3.70 13.68
C SER A 261 -28.31 -3.87 12.39
N PHE A 262 -27.48 -2.88 12.05
CA PHE A 262 -26.70 -2.91 10.82
C PHE A 262 -25.52 -3.89 10.87
N PHE A 263 -24.76 -3.89 11.96
CA PHE A 263 -23.55 -4.70 12.09
C PHE A 263 -23.79 -6.10 12.69
N GLY A 264 -24.91 -6.29 13.39
CA GLY A 264 -25.16 -7.49 14.20
C GLY A 264 -24.16 -7.61 15.36
N ILE A 265 -23.94 -8.85 15.82
CA ILE A 265 -22.94 -9.15 16.85
C ILE A 265 -21.55 -9.07 16.21
N LEU A 266 -20.80 -8.01 16.54
CA LEU A 266 -19.45 -7.74 16.03
C LEU A 266 -18.34 -8.64 16.63
N GLY A 267 -18.63 -9.92 16.87
CA GLY A 267 -17.64 -10.95 17.23
C GLY A 267 -16.43 -10.47 18.05
N TYR A 268 -15.24 -10.51 17.43
CA TYR A 268 -13.91 -10.27 18.05
C TYR A 268 -13.72 -8.86 18.65
N PHE A 269 -14.55 -7.89 18.27
CA PHE A 269 -14.49 -6.54 18.82
C PHE A 269 -15.61 -6.36 19.84
N SER A 270 -15.24 -6.10 21.10
CA SER A 270 -16.21 -5.87 22.18
C SER A 270 -16.95 -4.54 22.04
N SER A 271 -16.45 -3.62 21.22
CA SER A 271 -17.02 -2.28 21.01
C SER A 271 -17.53 -2.12 19.59
N GLN A 272 -18.69 -1.47 19.47
CA GLN A 272 -19.28 -1.13 18.17
C GLN A 272 -18.65 0.15 17.60
N PRO A 273 -18.52 0.26 16.26
CA PRO A 273 -17.98 1.46 15.65
C PRO A 273 -18.92 2.65 15.88
N PHE A 274 -18.34 3.83 15.98
CA PHE A 274 -19.11 5.07 15.90
C PHE A 274 -19.49 5.33 14.44
N VAL A 275 -20.77 5.58 14.18
CA VAL A 275 -21.29 5.82 12.83
C VAL A 275 -21.99 7.18 12.77
N GLU A 276 -21.60 7.99 11.79
CA GLU A 276 -22.23 9.28 11.51
C GLU A 276 -22.46 9.42 10.01
N GLU A 277 -23.65 9.88 9.66
CA GLU A 277 -24.02 10.20 8.28
C GLU A 277 -24.05 11.71 8.08
N LEU A 278 -23.42 12.16 7.00
CA LEU A 278 -23.47 13.54 6.53
C LEU A 278 -24.15 13.58 5.18
N THR A 279 -25.26 14.31 5.08
CA THR A 279 -26.11 14.32 3.88
C THR A 279 -26.28 15.71 3.29
N LYS A 280 -26.40 15.79 1.96
CA LYS A 280 -26.69 17.03 1.24
C LYS A 280 -27.54 16.74 0.01
N GLN A 281 -28.64 17.45 -0.14
CA GLN A 281 -29.41 17.43 -1.38
C GLN A 281 -28.67 18.22 -2.48
N THR A 282 -28.53 17.63 -3.65
CA THR A 282 -27.95 18.28 -4.84
C THR A 282 -28.95 18.23 -6.00
N PRO A 283 -28.73 18.98 -7.09
CA PRO A 283 -29.58 18.89 -8.30
C PRO A 283 -29.63 17.47 -8.91
N ARG A 284 -28.62 16.63 -8.64
CA ARG A 284 -28.53 15.25 -9.17
C ARG A 284 -29.13 14.20 -8.23
N GLY A 285 -29.38 14.54 -6.97
CA GLY A 285 -29.83 13.59 -5.96
C GLY A 285 -29.24 13.86 -4.58
N LEU A 286 -29.54 12.97 -3.65
CA LEU A 286 -29.00 12.97 -2.30
C LEU A 286 -27.56 12.47 -2.32
N VAL A 287 -26.62 13.24 -1.73
CA VAL A 287 -25.27 12.76 -1.47
C VAL A 287 -25.15 12.44 0.02
N ARG A 288 -24.70 11.23 0.35
CA ARG A 288 -24.55 10.74 1.73
C ARG A 288 -23.11 10.27 1.95
N TYR A 289 -22.47 10.79 2.99
CA TYR A 289 -21.22 10.26 3.53
C TYR A 289 -21.54 9.49 4.81
N ARG A 290 -21.43 8.17 4.78
CA ARG A 290 -21.50 7.31 5.97
C ARG A 290 -20.08 7.08 6.47
N ILE A 291 -19.74 7.71 7.59
CA ILE A 291 -18.42 7.68 8.18
C ILE A 291 -18.44 6.72 9.39
N PHE A 292 -17.50 5.80 9.40
CA PHE A 292 -17.28 4.83 10.48
C PHE A 292 -15.97 5.15 11.18
N PHE A 293 -15.97 5.14 12.51
CA PHE A 293 -14.76 5.21 13.32
C PHE A 293 -14.69 4.00 14.26
N GLY A 294 -13.57 3.28 14.23
CA GLY A 294 -13.40 2.02 14.94
C GLY A 294 -13.54 0.78 14.04
N ALA A 295 -13.78 -0.36 14.66
CA ALA A 295 -13.83 -1.64 13.95
C ALA A 295 -15.06 -1.75 13.03
N SER A 296 -14.82 -1.82 11.73
CA SER A 296 -15.85 -1.89 10.69
C SER A 296 -16.09 -3.32 10.15
N THR A 297 -15.30 -4.31 10.61
CA THR A 297 -15.28 -5.70 10.10
C THR A 297 -15.25 -5.77 8.57
N ILE A 298 -14.32 -5.01 7.96
CA ILE A 298 -14.02 -5.00 6.52
C ILE A 298 -13.90 -6.42 5.95
N TYR A 299 -13.31 -7.35 6.71
CA TYR A 299 -13.12 -8.76 6.33
C TYR A 299 -14.43 -9.54 6.09
N LYS A 300 -15.57 -9.09 6.62
CA LYS A 300 -16.89 -9.69 6.38
C LYS A 300 -17.81 -8.82 5.52
N GLY A 301 -17.32 -7.67 5.04
CA GLY A 301 -18.10 -6.74 4.22
C GLY A 301 -19.29 -6.06 4.92
N ASN A 302 -19.42 -6.18 6.26
CA ASN A 302 -20.59 -5.68 6.98
C ASN A 302 -20.77 -4.16 6.85
N ALA A 303 -19.66 -3.39 6.82
CA ALA A 303 -19.69 -1.94 6.65
C ALA A 303 -20.26 -1.47 5.28
N PHE A 304 -20.38 -2.38 4.32
CA PHE A 304 -20.88 -2.13 2.96
C PHE A 304 -22.23 -2.80 2.68
N LYS A 305 -22.90 -3.34 3.72
CA LYS A 305 -24.26 -3.84 3.57
C LYS A 305 -25.20 -2.69 3.21
N LYS A 306 -26.11 -2.95 2.27
CA LYS A 306 -27.14 -1.98 1.85
C LYS A 306 -28.23 -1.89 2.91
#